data_AF-A0A5Q4BL41-F1
#
_entry.id   AF-A0A5Q4BL41-F1
#
_cell.length_a   1.000
_cell.length_b   1.000
_cell.length_c   1.000
_cell.angle_alpha   90.00
_cell.angle_beta   90.00
_cell.angle_gamma   90.00
#
_symmetry.space_group_name_H-M   'P 1'
#
loop_
_entity.id
_entity.type
_entity.pdbx_description
1 polymer ?
#
loop_
_entity_poly.entity_id
_entity_poly.type
_entity_poly.pdbx_seq_one_letter_code
_entity_poly.pdbx_strand_id
1 'polypeptide(L)'
;MRTPKALGTLPSPSEPNVGFYNAQVAINQLWDWGWTYKSIYVENCGTGIRMQDNSTTSITLIDSQFVNVKTAIRTSRDPAAKVPSTAGTLVLENVAFSNVGAALIGPKNNTIIPGSSGTILNQGFAMGHVYTPTGPTDYTGGASSLFPVYPALLASSSANGTKYYERSKPHYEDVPASCFVSARSFGAKGDGATDDTVALNNLFNYVAADPSAYLVAFVDAGTYYVSDTVFIPPGARIVGEALASIIMGGGARFRDITRPHPVVKVAIPGQCGSIEWSDMIVSTRGAAPGAKVIEYNLNTPGDEPSGMWDVHVRVGGFAGTQQQLAQCPTTPNATVTAETVDGNCVAAWMSMHLTRASSNVWMENCWLWIADHDLEDPDYKQVTVYAGRGLLVESSNGRVWLSASGSEHHTLYQYQLFKTRDVYMGQVQSETPYYQPNPPATIPFPRVQGYHDPDFEADCRGRQAKVPGAPPCAMAWGLRIIGSRNVVAFGAGHYSFFNNYKTNCSQIGAGARCQQRIVDVRDAPDNCTATDDVRVHNLQIVGTRAMVTRDGTDVAFYKDNIAGFTAGIALYQH
;
A
#
# COMPACT_ATOMS: atom_id res chain seq x y z
N MET A 1 -14.92 -0.37 4.13
CA MET A 1 -13.49 -0.21 3.74
C MET A 1 -13.07 -1.38 2.87
N ARG A 2 -12.42 -1.11 1.74
CA ARG A 2 -11.82 -2.10 0.83
C ARG A 2 -10.31 -2.07 1.07
N THR A 3 -9.90 -2.55 2.26
CA THR A 3 -8.50 -2.61 2.66
C THR A 3 -7.69 -3.56 1.75
N PRO A 4 -6.37 -3.37 1.65
CA PRO A 4 -5.49 -4.38 1.05
C PRO A 4 -5.74 -5.73 1.74
N LYS A 5 -6.06 -6.75 0.95
CA LYS A 5 -6.32 -8.09 1.47
C LYS A 5 -5.07 -8.94 1.27
N ALA A 6 -4.26 -9.01 2.31
CA ALA A 6 -3.17 -9.98 2.43
C ALA A 6 -3.43 -10.86 3.64
N LEU A 7 -3.08 -12.14 3.54
CA LEU A 7 -3.17 -13.08 4.66
C LEU A 7 -1.80 -13.71 4.89
N GLY A 8 -1.32 -13.61 6.14
CA GLY A 8 -0.16 -14.32 6.67
C GLY A 8 0.91 -13.41 7.30
N THR A 9 0.77 -13.02 8.58
CA THR A 9 1.88 -12.50 9.43
C THR A 9 1.86 -13.10 10.88
N LEU A 10 2.71 -14.10 11.22
CA LEU A 10 3.03 -14.61 12.60
C LEU A 10 4.56 -14.92 12.79
N PRO A 11 5.11 -15.03 14.03
CA PRO A 11 6.34 -14.33 14.45
C PRO A 11 7.69 -15.01 14.12
N SER A 12 7.72 -16.11 13.36
CA SER A 12 8.96 -16.87 13.16
C SER A 12 9.26 -17.24 11.70
N PRO A 13 10.50 -17.01 11.21
CA PRO A 13 10.99 -17.50 9.91
C PRO A 13 10.92 -19.03 9.73
N SER A 14 10.69 -19.79 10.81
CA SER A 14 10.71 -21.26 10.83
C SER A 14 9.34 -21.92 10.87
N GLU A 15 8.25 -21.19 11.06
CA GLU A 15 6.90 -21.76 11.17
C GLU A 15 5.94 -21.16 10.13
N PRO A 16 5.00 -21.96 9.60
CA PRO A 16 4.02 -21.45 8.68
C PRO A 16 3.03 -20.52 9.38
N ASN A 17 2.67 -19.47 8.65
CA ASN A 17 2.02 -18.30 9.19
C ASN A 17 0.51 -18.49 9.39
N VAL A 18 -0.11 -19.14 8.39
CA VAL A 18 -1.48 -19.63 8.48
C VAL A 18 -1.49 -21.08 8.02
N GLY A 19 -1.84 -21.98 8.94
CA GLY A 19 -1.91 -23.41 8.72
C GLY A 19 -3.36 -23.90 8.52
N PHE A 20 -3.59 -24.68 7.46
CA PHE A 20 -4.87 -25.34 7.19
C PHE A 20 -4.66 -26.85 7.22
N TYR A 21 -5.34 -27.54 8.15
CA TYR A 21 -5.14 -28.97 8.39
C TYR A 21 -6.45 -29.75 8.24
N ASN A 22 -6.42 -30.87 7.52
CA ASN A 22 -7.51 -31.85 7.43
C ASN A 22 -8.84 -31.27 6.89
N ALA A 23 -8.79 -30.19 6.11
CA ALA A 23 -9.97 -29.56 5.54
C ALA A 23 -10.38 -30.23 4.21
N GLN A 24 -11.68 -30.27 3.91
CA GLN A 24 -12.14 -30.68 2.58
C GLN A 24 -11.69 -29.67 1.51
N VAL A 25 -11.80 -28.39 1.81
CA VAL A 25 -11.27 -27.25 1.04
C VAL A 25 -10.63 -26.30 2.05
N ALA A 26 -9.34 -26.02 1.94
CA ALA A 26 -8.64 -25.13 2.88
C ALA A 26 -9.07 -23.66 2.70
N ILE A 27 -9.08 -23.18 1.45
CA ILE A 27 -9.50 -21.82 1.09
C ILE A 27 -10.50 -21.91 -0.05
N ASN A 28 -11.73 -21.47 0.19
CA ASN A 28 -12.72 -21.27 -0.86
C ASN A 28 -12.79 -19.80 -1.26
N GLN A 29 -12.08 -19.43 -2.33
CA GLN A 29 -12.07 -18.06 -2.86
C GLN A 29 -13.34 -17.83 -3.68
N LEU A 30 -14.38 -17.34 -2.99
CA LEU A 30 -15.69 -17.05 -3.59
C LEU A 30 -15.62 -15.91 -4.60
N TRP A 31 -14.94 -14.82 -4.23
CA TRP A 31 -14.71 -13.66 -5.06
C TRP A 31 -13.58 -12.81 -4.50
N ASP A 32 -12.88 -12.10 -5.37
CA ASP A 32 -12.09 -10.91 -5.06
C ASP A 32 -11.92 -10.09 -6.34
N TRP A 33 -11.07 -9.05 -6.26
CA TRP A 33 -10.47 -8.43 -7.44
C TRP A 33 -9.00 -8.82 -7.56
N GLY A 34 -8.30 -8.84 -6.44
CA GLY A 34 -6.96 -9.39 -6.27
C GLY A 34 -6.70 -9.68 -4.80
N TRP A 35 -6.00 -10.78 -4.55
CA TRP A 35 -5.57 -11.21 -3.21
C TRP A 35 -4.13 -11.69 -3.26
N THR A 36 -3.36 -11.39 -2.21
CA THR A 36 -2.02 -11.95 -2.01
C THR A 36 -1.98 -12.85 -0.79
N TYR A 37 -1.63 -14.11 -1.01
CA TYR A 37 -1.38 -15.09 0.04
C TYR A 37 0.14 -15.28 0.17
N LYS A 38 0.65 -15.15 1.39
CA LYS A 38 2.08 -15.31 1.69
C LYS A 38 2.24 -16.31 2.84
N SER A 39 3.25 -17.17 2.73
CA SER A 39 3.65 -18.08 3.82
C SER A 39 2.52 -18.97 4.35
N ILE A 40 1.54 -19.35 3.52
CA ILE A 40 0.48 -20.27 3.95
C ILE A 40 0.97 -21.73 3.89
N TYR A 41 0.44 -22.57 4.77
CA TYR A 41 0.72 -23.99 4.80
C TYR A 41 -0.56 -24.79 4.82
N VAL A 42 -0.70 -25.70 3.87
CA VAL A 42 -1.91 -26.48 3.67
C VAL A 42 -1.54 -27.96 3.73
N GLU A 43 -2.08 -28.68 4.71
CA GLU A 43 -1.74 -30.07 4.96
C GLU A 43 -2.97 -30.97 5.05
N ASN A 44 -2.87 -32.17 4.46
CA ASN A 44 -3.88 -33.23 4.54
C ASN A 44 -5.28 -32.76 4.07
N CYS A 45 -5.32 -31.83 3.11
CA CYS A 45 -6.56 -31.26 2.60
C CYS A 45 -7.04 -31.93 1.30
N GLY A 46 -8.34 -31.92 1.05
CA GLY A 46 -8.91 -32.36 -0.22
C GLY A 46 -8.52 -31.42 -1.36
N THR A 47 -8.91 -30.15 -1.26
CA THR A 47 -8.45 -29.06 -2.12
C THR A 47 -7.76 -28.00 -1.28
N GLY A 48 -6.65 -27.45 -1.74
CA GLY A 48 -6.01 -26.31 -1.11
C GLY A 48 -6.81 -25.03 -1.36
N ILE A 49 -6.58 -24.39 -2.50
CA ILE A 49 -7.28 -23.18 -2.92
C ILE A 49 -8.27 -23.52 -4.03
N ARG A 50 -9.54 -23.20 -3.82
CA ARG A 50 -10.59 -23.25 -4.85
C ARG A 50 -10.99 -21.84 -5.26
N MET A 51 -10.62 -21.45 -6.49
CA MET A 51 -10.98 -20.16 -7.11
C MET A 51 -11.83 -20.39 -8.37
N GLN A 52 -12.93 -21.14 -8.21
CA GLN A 52 -13.79 -21.57 -9.32
C GLN A 52 -15.22 -21.03 -9.24
N ASP A 53 -15.62 -20.51 -8.07
CA ASP A 53 -17.03 -20.20 -7.76
C ASP A 53 -17.51 -18.93 -8.49
N ASN A 54 -16.58 -18.07 -8.96
CA ASN A 54 -16.88 -16.95 -9.85
C ASN A 54 -15.74 -16.68 -10.85
N SER A 55 -15.97 -15.76 -11.80
CA SER A 55 -14.99 -15.36 -12.81
C SER A 55 -14.13 -14.16 -12.41
N THR A 56 -14.40 -13.45 -11.31
CA THR A 56 -13.71 -12.16 -11.01
C THR A 56 -12.43 -12.32 -10.19
N THR A 57 -12.14 -13.53 -9.73
CA THR A 57 -11.04 -13.80 -8.79
C THR A 57 -9.66 -13.66 -9.43
N SER A 58 -8.69 -13.09 -8.71
CA SER A 58 -7.26 -13.18 -9.04
C SER A 58 -6.37 -13.36 -7.81
N ILE A 59 -5.38 -14.23 -7.90
CA ILE A 59 -4.54 -14.62 -6.75
C ILE A 59 -3.06 -14.48 -7.08
N THR A 60 -2.30 -13.90 -6.16
CA THR A 60 -0.85 -14.05 -6.04
C THR A 60 -0.54 -14.91 -4.81
N LEU A 61 0.20 -15.99 -4.99
CA LEU A 61 0.55 -16.93 -3.92
C LEU A 61 2.06 -17.08 -3.85
N ILE A 62 2.65 -16.67 -2.73
CA ILE A 62 4.10 -16.68 -2.54
C ILE A 62 4.53 -17.40 -1.27
N ASP A 63 5.76 -17.94 -1.28
CA ASP A 63 6.44 -18.53 -0.10
C ASP A 63 5.65 -19.62 0.64
N SER A 64 4.75 -20.31 -0.06
CA SER A 64 3.72 -21.18 0.52
C SER A 64 3.98 -22.66 0.28
N GLN A 65 3.32 -23.54 1.04
CA GLN A 65 3.51 -24.97 0.94
C GLN A 65 2.21 -25.76 1.02
N PHE A 66 2.11 -26.81 0.19
CA PHE A 66 1.03 -27.79 0.20
C PHE A 66 1.61 -29.18 0.42
N VAL A 67 1.10 -29.90 1.44
CA VAL A 67 1.59 -31.21 1.86
C VAL A 67 0.43 -32.21 1.92
N ASN A 68 0.57 -33.37 1.28
CA ASN A 68 -0.45 -34.42 1.29
C ASN A 68 -1.83 -33.93 0.81
N VAL A 69 -1.86 -33.10 -0.24
CA VAL A 69 -3.10 -32.49 -0.77
C VAL A 69 -3.50 -33.15 -2.08
N LYS A 70 -4.76 -33.56 -2.23
CA LYS A 70 -5.23 -34.19 -3.50
C LYS A 70 -5.17 -33.21 -4.68
N THR A 71 -5.60 -31.96 -4.48
CA THR A 71 -5.47 -30.88 -5.47
C THR A 71 -5.07 -29.58 -4.80
N ALA A 72 -3.88 -29.04 -5.07
CA ALA A 72 -3.44 -27.83 -4.39
C ALA A 72 -4.24 -26.60 -4.83
N ILE A 73 -4.38 -26.36 -6.14
CA ILE A 73 -5.09 -25.19 -6.66
C ILE A 73 -6.08 -25.62 -7.76
N ARG A 74 -7.28 -25.06 -7.71
CA ARG A 74 -8.34 -25.23 -8.70
C ARG A 74 -8.81 -23.88 -9.22
N THR A 75 -8.75 -23.69 -10.54
CA THR A 75 -9.09 -22.42 -11.21
C THR A 75 -10.16 -22.60 -12.28
N SER A 76 -10.98 -21.58 -12.48
CA SER A 76 -11.97 -21.46 -13.57
C SER A 76 -11.40 -20.76 -14.80
N ARG A 77 -10.15 -20.28 -14.76
CA ARG A 77 -9.54 -19.53 -15.85
C ARG A 77 -9.49 -20.35 -17.14
N ASP A 78 -10.08 -19.79 -18.19
CA ASP A 78 -10.04 -20.32 -19.55
C ASP A 78 -9.32 -19.31 -20.48
N PRO A 79 -8.12 -19.61 -20.99
CA PRO A 79 -7.42 -18.77 -21.98
C PRO A 79 -8.21 -18.52 -23.27
N ALA A 80 -9.22 -19.34 -23.60
CA ALA A 80 -10.07 -19.12 -24.75
C ALA A 80 -11.14 -18.04 -24.50
N ALA A 81 -11.45 -17.70 -23.24
CA ALA A 81 -12.47 -16.71 -22.89
C ALA A 81 -12.06 -15.31 -23.38
N LYS A 82 -12.99 -14.62 -24.07
CA LYS A 82 -12.73 -13.29 -24.63
C LYS A 82 -13.14 -12.15 -23.71
N VAL A 83 -14.20 -12.32 -22.93
CA VAL A 83 -14.65 -11.38 -21.91
C VAL A 83 -15.34 -12.16 -20.78
N PRO A 84 -14.93 -12.00 -19.51
CA PRO A 84 -13.69 -11.35 -19.06
C PRO A 84 -12.44 -12.14 -19.49
N SER A 85 -11.47 -11.48 -20.13
CA SER A 85 -10.26 -12.10 -20.70
C SER A 85 -9.20 -12.48 -19.66
N THR A 86 -9.14 -11.76 -18.54
CA THR A 86 -8.10 -11.97 -17.51
C THR A 86 -8.66 -12.44 -16.16
N ALA A 87 -9.95 -12.79 -16.16
CA ALA A 87 -10.62 -13.51 -15.10
C ALA A 87 -9.86 -14.77 -14.66
N GLY A 88 -9.74 -14.99 -13.34
CA GLY A 88 -9.04 -16.15 -12.80
C GLY A 88 -7.52 -16.06 -12.89
N THR A 89 -6.97 -14.84 -13.01
CA THR A 89 -5.51 -14.61 -13.03
C THR A 89 -4.85 -15.27 -11.82
N LEU A 90 -3.75 -15.98 -12.04
CA LEU A 90 -3.00 -16.68 -11.00
C LEU A 90 -1.50 -16.44 -11.18
N VAL A 91 -0.83 -16.05 -10.11
CA VAL A 91 0.63 -15.93 -10.02
C VAL A 91 1.12 -16.73 -8.83
N LEU A 92 2.15 -17.55 -9.02
CA LEU A 92 2.84 -18.31 -7.97
C LEU A 92 4.32 -17.91 -7.95
N GLU A 93 4.92 -17.81 -6.77
CA GLU A 93 6.37 -17.69 -6.61
C GLU A 93 6.82 -18.45 -5.36
N ASN A 94 7.89 -19.24 -5.46
CA ASN A 94 8.43 -20.00 -4.32
C ASN A 94 7.36 -20.86 -3.59
N VAL A 95 6.55 -21.64 -4.34
CA VAL A 95 5.48 -22.49 -3.78
C VAL A 95 5.86 -23.97 -3.83
N ALA A 96 5.91 -24.62 -2.68
CA ALA A 96 6.30 -26.03 -2.57
C ALA A 96 5.09 -26.97 -2.57
N PHE A 97 5.18 -28.06 -3.33
CA PHE A 97 4.17 -29.12 -3.40
C PHE A 97 4.82 -30.44 -2.99
N SER A 98 4.38 -31.02 -1.88
CA SER A 98 4.94 -32.26 -1.31
C SER A 98 3.84 -33.32 -1.22
N ASN A 99 3.99 -34.44 -1.94
CA ASN A 99 2.95 -35.49 -2.01
C ASN A 99 1.57 -34.91 -2.40
N VAL A 100 1.54 -34.18 -3.52
CA VAL A 100 0.35 -33.51 -4.03
C VAL A 100 -0.13 -34.22 -5.30
N GLY A 101 -1.43 -34.53 -5.41
CA GLY A 101 -1.99 -35.22 -6.57
C GLY A 101 -1.95 -34.40 -7.86
N ALA A 102 -2.36 -33.13 -7.79
CA ALA A 102 -2.22 -32.13 -8.86
C ALA A 102 -1.97 -30.75 -8.25
N ALA A 103 -0.95 -30.03 -8.73
CA ALA A 103 -0.65 -28.69 -8.23
C ALA A 103 -1.65 -27.65 -8.76
N LEU A 104 -2.01 -27.72 -10.05
CA LEU A 104 -3.01 -26.83 -10.66
C LEU A 104 -3.93 -27.57 -11.62
N ILE A 105 -5.24 -27.49 -11.33
CA ILE A 105 -6.30 -27.99 -12.22
C ILE A 105 -7.13 -26.81 -12.74
N GLY A 106 -7.27 -26.73 -14.06
CA GLY A 106 -8.12 -25.77 -14.77
C GLY A 106 -9.52 -26.31 -15.12
N PRO A 107 -10.24 -25.60 -16.02
CA PRO A 107 -11.55 -26.02 -16.51
C PRO A 107 -11.56 -27.43 -17.11
N LYS A 108 -12.72 -28.10 -17.08
CA LYS A 108 -12.92 -29.46 -17.60
C LYS A 108 -11.95 -30.50 -17.00
N ASN A 109 -11.46 -30.25 -15.77
CA ASN A 109 -10.46 -31.06 -15.08
C ASN A 109 -9.12 -31.19 -15.82
N ASN A 110 -8.76 -30.21 -16.65
CA ASN A 110 -7.45 -30.18 -17.29
C ASN A 110 -6.35 -29.97 -16.24
N THR A 111 -5.34 -30.85 -16.21
CA THR A 111 -4.18 -30.67 -15.31
C THR A 111 -3.19 -29.74 -16.00
N ILE A 112 -2.95 -28.57 -15.41
CA ILE A 112 -2.04 -27.54 -15.95
C ILE A 112 -0.64 -27.71 -15.34
N ILE A 113 -0.56 -27.88 -14.02
CA ILE A 113 0.68 -28.22 -13.32
C ILE A 113 0.47 -29.58 -12.66
N PRO A 114 1.24 -30.62 -13.05
CA PRO A 114 1.12 -31.95 -12.46
C PRO A 114 1.49 -31.94 -10.98
N GLY A 115 1.03 -32.96 -10.26
CA GLY A 115 1.45 -33.22 -8.90
C GLY A 115 2.81 -33.92 -8.81
N SER A 116 3.16 -34.34 -7.60
CA SER A 116 4.35 -35.14 -7.31
C SER A 116 4.13 -35.99 -6.07
N SER A 117 4.67 -37.22 -6.07
CA SER A 117 4.79 -38.05 -4.86
C SER A 117 5.95 -37.60 -3.95
N GLY A 118 6.85 -36.76 -4.45
CA GLY A 118 7.93 -36.12 -3.68
C GLY A 118 7.67 -34.62 -3.47
N THR A 119 8.71 -33.88 -3.08
CA THR A 119 8.66 -32.42 -2.94
C THR A 119 9.15 -31.75 -4.21
N ILE A 120 8.35 -30.87 -4.80
CA ILE A 120 8.72 -29.99 -5.92
C ILE A 120 8.51 -28.55 -5.49
N LEU A 121 9.54 -27.72 -5.68
CA LEU A 121 9.44 -26.28 -5.53
C LEU A 121 9.11 -25.64 -6.88
N ASN A 122 7.98 -24.96 -6.97
CA ASN A 122 7.66 -24.07 -8.08
C ASN A 122 8.28 -22.70 -7.80
N GLN A 123 9.34 -22.37 -8.55
CA GLN A 123 10.04 -21.09 -8.41
C GLN A 123 9.23 -19.92 -8.95
N GLY A 124 8.31 -20.14 -9.89
CA GLY A 124 7.56 -19.09 -10.54
C GLY A 124 6.55 -19.63 -11.55
N PHE A 125 5.34 -19.10 -11.55
CA PHE A 125 4.30 -19.41 -12.52
C PHE A 125 3.34 -18.24 -12.70
N ALA A 126 2.91 -17.96 -13.92
CA ALA A 126 1.85 -17.02 -14.21
C ALA A 126 0.85 -17.61 -15.20
N MET A 127 -0.43 -17.27 -14.99
CA MET A 127 -1.53 -17.60 -15.87
C MET A 127 -2.44 -16.38 -16.01
N GLY A 128 -2.42 -15.72 -17.17
CA GLY A 128 -3.06 -14.42 -17.40
C GLY A 128 -2.31 -13.59 -18.45
N HIS A 129 -2.66 -12.31 -18.58
CA HIS A 129 -1.96 -11.41 -19.50
C HIS A 129 -0.62 -10.95 -18.93
N VAL A 130 0.42 -11.03 -19.76
CA VAL A 130 1.79 -10.61 -19.46
C VAL A 130 2.24 -9.50 -20.40
N TYR A 131 3.00 -8.54 -19.87
CA TYR A 131 3.61 -7.43 -20.59
C TYR A 131 5.11 -7.38 -20.33
N THR A 132 5.95 -7.61 -21.35
CA THR A 132 7.42 -7.72 -21.23
C THR A 132 8.16 -7.02 -22.38
N PRO A 133 8.24 -5.69 -22.42
CA PRO A 133 7.37 -4.71 -21.77
C PRO A 133 6.09 -4.42 -22.58
N THR A 134 5.96 -5.04 -23.77
CA THR A 134 4.77 -4.96 -24.64
C THR A 134 3.85 -6.14 -24.42
N GLY A 135 2.59 -5.99 -24.82
CA GLY A 135 1.56 -7.00 -24.63
C GLY A 135 0.19 -6.51 -25.12
N PRO A 136 -0.91 -7.17 -24.70
CA PRO A 136 -0.91 -8.35 -23.84
C PRO A 136 -0.46 -9.61 -24.59
N THR A 137 0.32 -10.46 -23.92
CA THR A 137 0.48 -11.87 -24.31
C THR A 137 -0.36 -12.71 -23.35
N ASP A 138 -1.28 -13.53 -23.85
CA ASP A 138 -1.92 -14.54 -23.00
C ASP A 138 -0.90 -15.64 -22.69
N TYR A 139 -0.54 -15.75 -21.41
CA TYR A 139 0.56 -16.58 -20.93
C TYR A 139 0.06 -17.62 -19.93
N THR A 140 0.63 -18.82 -20.02
CA THR A 140 0.50 -19.88 -19.02
C THR A 140 1.84 -20.60 -18.96
N GLY A 141 2.62 -20.39 -17.90
CA GLY A 141 3.96 -20.97 -17.81
C GLY A 141 4.76 -20.44 -16.62
N GLY A 142 6.01 -20.90 -16.52
CA GLY A 142 6.92 -20.60 -15.41
C GLY A 142 8.34 -20.28 -15.87
N ALA A 143 8.50 -19.46 -16.92
CA ALA A 143 9.81 -19.06 -17.41
C ALA A 143 10.56 -18.27 -16.31
N SER A 144 11.72 -18.75 -15.89
CA SER A 144 12.48 -18.19 -14.76
C SER A 144 12.88 -16.72 -14.94
N SER A 145 13.01 -16.25 -16.19
CA SER A 145 13.27 -14.83 -16.48
C SER A 145 12.17 -13.87 -16.01
N LEU A 146 10.96 -14.38 -15.79
CA LEU A 146 9.82 -13.60 -15.29
C LEU A 146 9.74 -13.56 -13.76
N PHE A 147 10.50 -14.42 -13.07
CA PHE A 147 10.45 -14.59 -11.61
C PHE A 147 11.87 -14.53 -11.02
N PRO A 148 12.57 -13.40 -11.15
CA PRO A 148 13.87 -13.23 -10.50
C PRO A 148 13.69 -13.20 -8.98
N VAL A 149 14.72 -13.67 -8.27
CA VAL A 149 14.82 -13.52 -6.81
C VAL A 149 15.45 -12.17 -6.50
N TYR A 150 14.98 -11.51 -5.45
CA TYR A 150 15.53 -10.24 -4.96
C TYR A 150 16.25 -10.44 -3.62
N PRO A 151 17.56 -10.75 -3.59
CA PRO A 151 18.25 -11.17 -2.37
C PRO A 151 18.18 -10.16 -1.22
N ALA A 152 18.19 -8.86 -1.53
CA ALA A 152 18.11 -7.79 -0.54
C ALA A 152 16.77 -7.74 0.23
N LEU A 153 15.73 -8.39 -0.32
CA LEU A 153 14.36 -8.44 0.22
C LEU A 153 14.03 -9.73 0.98
N LEU A 154 14.97 -10.68 1.04
CA LEU A 154 14.78 -11.99 1.69
C LEU A 154 15.07 -11.94 3.18
N ALA A 155 14.47 -12.85 3.94
CA ALA A 155 14.85 -13.09 5.34
C ALA A 155 16.18 -13.83 5.41
N SER A 156 17.15 -13.28 6.18
CA SER A 156 18.46 -13.89 6.43
C SER A 156 18.38 -15.24 7.15
N SER A 157 17.31 -15.45 7.93
CA SER A 157 17.05 -16.64 8.75
C SER A 157 16.16 -17.70 8.08
N SER A 158 15.72 -17.50 6.82
CA SER A 158 14.88 -18.49 6.15
C SER A 158 15.66 -19.79 5.89
N ALA A 159 15.08 -20.94 6.25
CA ALA A 159 15.75 -22.25 6.24
C ALA A 159 16.41 -22.65 4.90
N ASN A 160 15.99 -22.05 3.78
CA ASN A 160 16.56 -22.24 2.45
C ASN A 160 17.07 -20.93 1.79
N GLY A 161 16.99 -19.78 2.49
CA GLY A 161 17.43 -18.48 1.97
C GLY A 161 16.58 -17.91 0.82
N THR A 162 15.33 -18.36 0.63
CA THR A 162 14.49 -17.98 -0.54
C THR A 162 13.21 -17.22 -0.21
N LYS A 163 12.83 -17.09 1.07
CA LYS A 163 11.57 -16.43 1.45
C LYS A 163 11.76 -14.93 1.62
N TYR A 164 10.79 -14.15 1.16
CA TYR A 164 10.74 -12.72 1.43
C TYR A 164 10.60 -12.47 2.93
N TYR A 165 11.25 -11.42 3.42
CA TYR A 165 11.16 -11.04 4.82
C TYR A 165 9.70 -10.84 5.24
N GLU A 166 9.39 -11.28 6.45
CA GLU A 166 8.15 -10.99 7.15
C GLU A 166 8.43 -10.98 8.64
N ARG A 167 7.68 -10.15 9.36
CA ARG A 167 7.68 -10.11 10.81
C ARG A 167 6.36 -9.54 11.26
N SER A 168 5.67 -10.25 12.13
CA SER A 168 4.42 -9.78 12.72
C SER A 168 4.61 -8.64 13.68
N LYS A 169 3.48 -7.99 13.99
CA LYS A 169 3.37 -7.07 15.09
C LYS A 169 3.96 -7.69 16.37
N PRO A 170 4.96 -7.07 17.00
CA PRO A 170 5.46 -7.54 18.30
C PRO A 170 4.38 -7.35 19.37
N HIS A 171 4.04 -8.43 20.07
CA HIS A 171 3.11 -8.38 21.21
C HIS A 171 3.81 -8.29 22.57
N TYR A 172 5.15 -8.39 22.58
CA TYR A 172 5.98 -8.26 23.78
C TYR A 172 5.62 -9.26 24.89
N GLU A 173 5.30 -10.50 24.52
CA GLU A 173 4.77 -11.54 25.40
C GLU A 173 5.66 -11.85 26.61
N ASP A 174 6.98 -11.79 26.41
CA ASP A 174 7.98 -12.06 27.44
C ASP A 174 8.45 -10.79 28.20
N VAL A 175 7.87 -9.64 27.90
CA VAL A 175 8.22 -8.36 28.54
C VAL A 175 7.34 -8.13 29.78
N PRO A 176 7.92 -7.96 30.97
CA PRO A 176 7.11 -7.73 32.17
C PRO A 176 6.41 -6.36 32.12
N ALA A 177 5.21 -6.28 32.71
CA ALA A 177 4.41 -5.04 32.74
C ALA A 177 5.17 -3.81 33.29
N SER A 178 6.15 -4.01 34.17
CA SER A 178 7.00 -2.94 34.71
C SER A 178 7.90 -2.25 33.68
N CYS A 179 8.14 -2.87 32.51
CA CYS A 179 8.89 -2.27 31.41
C CYS A 179 8.02 -1.37 30.50
N PHE A 180 6.70 -1.37 30.71
CA PHE A 180 5.79 -0.50 29.97
C PHE A 180 5.62 0.82 30.69
N VAL A 181 5.97 1.90 30.00
CA VAL A 181 6.00 3.25 30.55
C VAL A 181 4.85 4.04 29.95
N SER A 182 3.81 4.29 30.75
CA SER A 182 2.62 5.02 30.33
C SER A 182 2.95 6.49 29.98
N ALA A 183 2.39 6.99 28.88
CA ALA A 183 2.49 8.40 28.48
C ALA A 183 1.93 9.36 29.54
N ARG A 184 0.91 8.93 30.29
CA ARG A 184 0.33 9.71 31.40
C ARG A 184 1.34 9.94 32.52
N SER A 185 2.30 9.05 32.71
CA SER A 185 3.40 9.22 33.70
C SER A 185 4.34 10.36 33.33
N PHE A 186 4.39 10.76 32.06
CA PHE A 186 5.14 11.91 31.56
C PHE A 186 4.28 13.19 31.45
N GLY A 187 3.05 13.15 31.96
CA GLY A 187 2.13 14.29 32.00
C GLY A 187 1.21 14.41 30.79
N ALA A 188 1.31 13.50 29.81
CA ALA A 188 0.44 13.51 28.64
C ALA A 188 -1.03 13.29 29.04
N LYS A 189 -1.95 14.09 28.50
CA LYS A 189 -3.37 14.04 28.85
C LYS A 189 -4.17 13.16 27.91
N GLY A 190 -3.89 13.21 26.62
CA GLY A 190 -4.66 12.48 25.61
C GLY A 190 -6.12 12.92 25.52
N ASP A 191 -6.43 14.17 25.90
CA ASP A 191 -7.78 14.73 26.00
C ASP A 191 -8.25 15.48 24.73
N GLY A 192 -7.41 15.52 23.69
CA GLY A 192 -7.65 16.20 22.42
C GLY A 192 -7.48 17.72 22.46
N ALA A 193 -7.12 18.30 23.61
CA ALA A 193 -7.06 19.74 23.81
C ALA A 193 -5.70 20.21 24.36
N THR A 194 -5.19 19.55 25.41
CA THR A 194 -3.90 19.83 26.02
C THR A 194 -2.78 19.55 25.03
N ASP A 195 -1.77 20.42 24.99
CA ASP A 195 -0.59 20.20 24.16
C ASP A 195 0.34 19.17 24.82
N ASP A 196 0.33 17.96 24.27
CA ASP A 196 1.09 16.82 24.76
C ASP A 196 2.47 16.67 24.10
N THR A 197 2.89 17.65 23.28
CA THR A 197 4.14 17.57 22.49
C THR A 197 5.36 17.28 23.37
N VAL A 198 5.53 18.02 24.46
CA VAL A 198 6.69 17.87 25.36
C VAL A 198 6.64 16.54 26.12
N ALA A 199 5.45 16.14 26.59
CA ALA A 199 5.27 14.90 27.35
C ALA A 199 5.62 13.66 26.50
N LEU A 200 5.14 13.60 25.26
CA LEU A 200 5.44 12.51 24.34
C LEU A 200 6.93 12.46 23.96
N ASN A 201 7.54 13.61 23.66
CA ASN A 201 8.97 13.68 23.38
C ASN A 201 9.83 13.19 24.57
N ASN A 202 9.47 13.58 25.79
CA ASN A 202 10.17 13.13 26.99
C ASN A 202 10.02 11.61 27.20
N LEU A 203 8.83 11.06 27.00
CA LEU A 203 8.58 9.62 27.07
C LEU A 203 9.44 8.85 26.06
N PHE A 204 9.42 9.26 24.80
CA PHE A 204 10.14 8.55 23.73
C PHE A 204 11.66 8.62 23.91
N ASN A 205 12.18 9.76 24.37
CA ASN A 205 13.59 9.87 24.76
C ASN A 205 13.93 8.98 25.95
N TYR A 206 13.05 8.89 26.95
CA TYR A 206 13.28 8.06 28.13
C TYR A 206 13.37 6.57 27.80
N VAL A 207 12.43 6.03 27.02
CA VAL A 207 12.42 4.58 26.70
C VAL A 207 13.56 4.17 25.77
N ALA A 208 14.08 5.10 24.96
CA ALA A 208 15.20 4.87 24.06
C ALA A 208 16.58 5.09 24.70
N ALA A 209 16.65 5.70 25.90
CA ALA A 209 17.90 6.10 26.52
C ALA A 209 18.78 4.91 26.96
N ASP A 210 18.15 3.81 27.36
CA ASP A 210 18.84 2.58 27.78
C ASP A 210 18.25 1.35 27.06
N PRO A 211 18.86 0.93 25.94
CA PRO A 211 18.42 -0.26 25.21
C PRO A 211 18.42 -1.54 26.05
N SER A 212 19.24 -1.62 27.11
CA SER A 212 19.35 -2.81 27.98
C SER A 212 18.18 -2.95 28.96
N ALA A 213 17.50 -1.85 29.27
CA ALA A 213 16.31 -1.84 30.14
C ALA A 213 15.06 -2.39 29.41
N TYR A 214 15.11 -2.52 28.08
CA TYR A 214 14.03 -3.04 27.24
C TYR A 214 12.67 -2.35 27.51
N LEU A 215 12.69 -1.03 27.70
CA LEU A 215 11.49 -0.25 27.98
C LEU A 215 10.64 -0.10 26.72
N VAL A 216 9.32 -0.06 26.91
CA VAL A 216 8.32 0.16 25.87
C VAL A 216 7.47 1.37 26.26
N ALA A 217 7.38 2.37 25.39
CA ALA A 217 6.46 3.47 25.57
C ALA A 217 5.03 2.98 25.32
N PHE A 218 4.22 2.99 26.36
CA PHE A 218 2.79 2.67 26.29
C PHE A 218 2.03 3.99 26.14
N VAL A 219 1.56 4.30 24.93
CA VAL A 219 0.75 5.48 24.69
C VAL A 219 -0.70 5.10 24.96
N ASP A 220 -1.20 5.45 26.15
CA ASP A 220 -2.56 5.15 26.59
C ASP A 220 -3.62 5.64 25.58
N ALA A 221 -4.81 5.05 25.58
CA ALA A 221 -5.89 5.48 24.70
C ALA A 221 -6.22 6.97 24.93
N GLY A 222 -6.36 7.71 23.84
CA GLY A 222 -6.58 9.15 23.87
C GLY A 222 -6.15 9.87 22.60
N THR A 223 -6.60 11.11 22.46
CA THR A 223 -6.15 12.02 21.39
C THR A 223 -5.12 12.99 21.96
N TYR A 224 -3.87 12.85 21.55
CA TYR A 224 -2.75 13.67 21.99
C TYR A 224 -2.59 14.81 21.00
N TYR A 225 -3.15 15.98 21.31
CA TYR A 225 -2.95 17.16 20.48
C TYR A 225 -1.50 17.63 20.59
N VAL A 226 -0.85 17.87 19.45
CA VAL A 226 0.54 18.34 19.40
C VAL A 226 0.65 19.57 18.52
N SER A 227 1.33 20.60 19.02
CA SER A 227 1.51 21.87 18.30
C SER A 227 2.86 21.97 17.57
N ASP A 228 3.77 21.04 17.81
CA ASP A 228 5.07 20.91 17.14
C ASP A 228 5.41 19.41 16.94
N THR A 229 6.58 19.12 16.37
CA THR A 229 7.04 17.76 16.07
C THR A 229 7.15 16.89 17.31
N VAL A 230 6.58 15.68 17.24
CA VAL A 230 6.90 14.55 18.11
C VAL A 230 8.05 13.75 17.51
N PHE A 231 9.18 13.73 18.19
CA PHE A 231 10.40 13.06 17.75
C PHE A 231 10.46 11.65 18.32
N ILE A 232 10.66 10.66 17.45
CA ILE A 232 10.91 9.27 17.83
C ILE A 232 12.41 9.00 17.64
N PRO A 233 13.18 8.86 18.73
CA PRO A 233 14.62 8.59 18.65
C PRO A 233 14.91 7.15 18.20
N PRO A 234 16.10 6.88 17.63
CA PRO A 234 16.58 5.51 17.44
C PRO A 234 16.57 4.73 18.74
N GLY A 235 16.14 3.47 18.70
CA GLY A 235 16.02 2.56 19.85
C GLY A 235 14.64 2.53 20.50
N ALA A 236 13.72 3.43 20.12
CA ALA A 236 12.39 3.49 20.72
C ALA A 236 11.51 2.28 20.35
N ARG A 237 10.82 1.73 21.36
CA ARG A 237 9.71 0.78 21.22
C ARG A 237 8.44 1.46 21.69
N ILE A 238 7.41 1.48 20.86
CA ILE A 238 6.18 2.24 21.09
C ILE A 238 4.97 1.35 20.76
N VAL A 239 4.01 1.30 21.67
CA VAL A 239 2.72 0.63 21.47
C VAL A 239 1.58 1.54 21.93
N GLY A 240 0.54 1.64 21.12
CA GLY A 240 -0.72 2.29 21.50
C GLY A 240 -1.74 1.33 22.09
N GLU A 241 -2.75 1.87 22.75
CA GLU A 241 -3.83 1.10 23.35
C GLU A 241 -5.00 0.99 22.35
N ALA A 242 -5.22 -0.22 21.83
CA ALA A 242 -6.41 -0.59 21.06
C ALA A 242 -6.73 0.32 19.86
N LEU A 243 -5.72 0.82 19.13
CA LEU A 243 -5.87 1.78 18.03
C LEU A 243 -6.62 3.07 18.41
N ALA A 244 -6.75 3.37 19.71
CA ALA A 244 -7.37 4.57 20.24
C ALA A 244 -6.32 5.64 20.63
N SER A 245 -5.04 5.37 20.40
CA SER A 245 -3.93 6.30 20.66
C SER A 245 -3.62 7.11 19.42
N ILE A 246 -4.02 8.39 19.43
CA ILE A 246 -3.96 9.27 18.26
C ILE A 246 -3.01 10.44 18.54
N ILE A 247 -1.91 10.56 17.80
CA ILE A 247 -1.12 11.80 17.77
C ILE A 247 -1.75 12.74 16.74
N MET A 248 -2.23 13.91 17.16
CA MET A 248 -3.00 14.82 16.31
C MET A 248 -2.30 16.17 16.19
N GLY A 249 -1.63 16.40 15.05
CA GLY A 249 -0.90 17.63 14.78
C GLY A 249 -1.81 18.78 14.37
N GLY A 250 -1.64 19.95 14.97
CA GLY A 250 -2.35 21.16 14.51
C GLY A 250 -1.80 22.43 15.12
N GLY A 251 -2.29 23.59 14.66
CA GLY A 251 -1.76 24.89 15.08
C GLY A 251 -0.71 25.45 14.12
N ALA A 252 -0.05 26.53 14.51
CA ALA A 252 0.69 27.41 13.59
C ALA A 252 1.84 26.72 12.85
N ARG A 253 2.51 25.74 13.46
CA ARG A 253 3.64 25.01 12.85
C ARG A 253 3.28 24.27 11.57
N PHE A 254 2.03 23.86 11.41
CA PHE A 254 1.58 23.03 10.30
C PHE A 254 0.76 23.80 9.25
N ARG A 255 0.71 25.14 9.34
CA ARG A 255 -0.14 26.00 8.50
C ARG A 255 0.53 26.49 7.21
N ASP A 256 1.85 26.39 7.09
CA ASP A 256 2.58 26.90 5.93
C ASP A 256 2.79 25.82 4.87
N ILE A 257 2.01 25.89 3.78
CA ILE A 257 2.10 24.97 2.63
C ILE A 257 3.46 25.01 1.92
N THR A 258 4.19 26.13 2.03
CA THR A 258 5.49 26.33 1.37
C THR A 258 6.66 25.87 2.25
N ARG A 259 6.42 25.69 3.55
CA ARG A 259 7.41 25.24 4.54
C ARG A 259 6.87 24.04 5.31
N PRO A 260 6.74 22.87 4.64
CA PRO A 260 6.13 21.71 5.26
C PRO A 260 6.95 21.21 6.47
N HIS A 261 6.26 20.85 7.54
CA HIS A 261 6.82 20.53 8.86
C HIS A 261 6.29 19.17 9.38
N PRO A 262 7.14 18.28 9.92
CA PRO A 262 6.70 16.96 10.34
C PRO A 262 5.90 16.97 11.65
N VAL A 263 4.75 16.28 11.68
CA VAL A 263 4.00 16.02 12.92
C VAL A 263 4.74 14.98 13.73
N VAL A 264 5.04 13.82 13.15
CA VAL A 264 5.94 12.81 13.73
C VAL A 264 7.22 12.75 12.90
N LYS A 265 8.36 12.76 13.58
CA LYS A 265 9.68 12.63 12.95
C LYS A 265 10.44 11.46 13.55
N VAL A 266 10.62 10.39 12.78
CA VAL A 266 11.40 9.21 13.18
C VAL A 266 12.86 9.45 12.82
N ALA A 267 13.67 9.66 13.85
CA ALA A 267 15.08 10.04 13.76
C ALA A 267 15.35 11.30 12.92
N ILE A 268 16.61 11.72 12.86
CA ILE A 268 17.07 12.74 11.90
C ILE A 268 17.99 12.09 10.86
N PRO A 269 18.15 12.68 9.66
CA PRO A 269 19.04 12.14 8.63
C PRO A 269 20.44 11.86 9.18
N GLY A 270 20.93 10.64 8.94
CA GLY A 270 22.26 10.18 9.37
C GLY A 270 22.27 9.45 10.71
N GLN A 271 21.17 9.42 11.47
CA GLN A 271 21.07 8.55 12.64
C GLN A 271 20.80 7.10 12.24
N CYS A 272 21.46 6.20 12.95
CA CYS A 272 21.28 4.75 12.81
C CYS A 272 20.72 4.14 14.08
N GLY A 273 19.97 3.04 13.94
CA GLY A 273 19.38 2.28 15.04
C GLY A 273 18.14 1.55 14.55
N SER A 274 17.27 1.11 15.45
CA SER A 274 15.99 0.49 15.09
C SER A 274 14.84 1.16 15.83
N ILE A 275 13.62 0.99 15.33
CA ILE A 275 12.41 1.29 16.11
C ILE A 275 11.41 0.15 15.94
N GLU A 276 10.52 0.03 16.92
CA GLU A 276 9.29 -0.76 16.83
C GLU A 276 8.13 0.16 17.19
N TRP A 277 7.16 0.28 16.29
CA TRP A 277 6.01 1.17 16.51
C TRP A 277 4.72 0.47 16.11
N SER A 278 3.76 0.42 17.02
CA SER A 278 2.52 -0.33 16.80
C SER A 278 1.26 0.28 17.42
N ASP A 279 0.10 -0.08 16.86
CA ASP A 279 -1.24 0.21 17.39
C ASP A 279 -1.54 1.72 17.58
N MET A 280 -1.14 2.55 16.62
CA MET A 280 -1.31 4.01 16.72
C MET A 280 -1.87 4.65 15.45
N ILE A 281 -2.50 5.81 15.63
CA ILE A 281 -2.92 6.67 14.53
C ILE A 281 -2.17 8.00 14.60
N VAL A 282 -1.70 8.50 13.46
CA VAL A 282 -1.25 9.90 13.33
C VAL A 282 -2.23 10.66 12.45
N SER A 283 -2.61 11.85 12.90
CA SER A 283 -3.64 12.66 12.27
C SER A 283 -3.30 14.15 12.33
N THR A 284 -4.19 14.97 11.79
CA THR A 284 -4.13 16.43 11.87
C THR A 284 -5.46 17.01 12.38
N ARG A 285 -5.41 18.26 12.88
CA ARG A 285 -6.57 19.02 13.35
C ARG A 285 -6.67 20.39 12.71
N GLY A 286 -7.84 20.69 12.15
CA GLY A 286 -8.09 21.92 11.39
C GLY A 286 -7.17 22.00 10.17
N ALA A 287 -7.22 23.09 9.42
CA ALA A 287 -6.35 23.19 8.26
C ALA A 287 -4.89 23.01 8.66
N ALA A 288 -4.19 22.11 7.98
CA ALA A 288 -2.77 21.85 8.20
C ALA A 288 -2.08 21.62 6.85
N PRO A 289 -2.14 22.58 5.92
CA PRO A 289 -1.63 22.42 4.57
C PRO A 289 -0.11 22.26 4.51
N GLY A 290 0.61 22.52 5.61
CA GLY A 290 2.04 22.28 5.78
C GLY A 290 2.38 21.01 6.56
N ALA A 291 1.42 20.22 7.03
CA ALA A 291 1.72 19.00 7.80
C ALA A 291 2.33 17.91 6.92
N LYS A 292 3.56 17.50 7.21
CA LYS A 292 4.05 16.16 6.83
C LYS A 292 3.69 15.23 7.98
N VAL A 293 2.72 14.36 7.81
CA VAL A 293 2.18 13.62 8.97
C VAL A 293 3.27 12.72 9.59
N ILE A 294 3.99 11.97 8.76
CA ILE A 294 5.16 11.19 9.20
C ILE A 294 6.36 11.48 8.29
N GLU A 295 7.49 11.88 8.87
CA GLU A 295 8.79 11.89 8.20
C GLU A 295 9.70 10.84 8.85
N TYR A 296 10.21 9.92 8.03
CA TYR A 296 11.01 8.78 8.46
C TYR A 296 12.43 8.90 7.91
N ASN A 297 13.40 9.04 8.81
CA ASN A 297 14.81 9.30 8.45
C ASN A 297 15.77 8.18 8.87
N LEU A 298 15.31 7.23 9.67
CA LEU A 298 16.17 6.25 10.34
C LEU A 298 16.83 5.29 9.34
N ASN A 299 18.14 5.15 9.45
CA ASN A 299 18.89 4.11 8.77
C ASN A 299 19.03 2.89 9.69
N THR A 300 18.37 1.78 9.38
CA THR A 300 18.45 0.59 10.22
C THR A 300 19.56 -0.35 9.77
N PRO A 301 20.65 -0.52 10.55
CA PRO A 301 21.74 -1.40 10.19
C PRO A 301 21.36 -2.88 10.39
N GLY A 302 22.09 -3.77 9.72
CA GLY A 302 21.92 -5.22 9.86
C GLY A 302 20.79 -5.80 8.98
N ASP A 303 20.45 -7.06 9.24
CA ASP A 303 19.51 -7.80 8.40
C ASP A 303 18.05 -7.54 8.77
N GLU A 304 17.76 -7.28 10.05
CA GLU A 304 16.40 -7.06 10.52
C GLU A 304 15.97 -5.58 10.31
N PRO A 305 14.88 -5.33 9.56
CA PRO A 305 14.33 -3.99 9.44
C PRO A 305 13.67 -3.49 10.72
N SER A 306 13.71 -2.18 10.90
CA SER A 306 12.86 -1.47 11.87
C SER A 306 11.45 -1.38 11.34
N GLY A 307 10.45 -1.57 12.20
CA GLY A 307 9.09 -1.83 11.75
C GLY A 307 8.01 -0.92 12.30
N MET A 308 6.95 -0.78 11.51
CA MET A 308 5.66 -0.19 11.86
C MET A 308 4.55 -1.23 11.60
N TRP A 309 3.68 -1.45 12.59
CA TRP A 309 2.57 -2.41 12.50
C TRP A 309 1.28 -1.80 13.03
N ASP A 310 0.20 -1.81 12.27
CA ASP A 310 -1.04 -1.13 12.70
C ASP A 310 -0.78 0.36 13.04
N VAL A 311 0.11 1.00 12.28
CA VAL A 311 0.35 2.45 12.37
C VAL A 311 -0.28 3.12 11.17
N HIS A 312 -1.37 3.84 11.42
CA HIS A 312 -2.18 4.44 10.36
C HIS A 312 -2.01 5.95 10.32
N VAL A 313 -2.03 6.53 9.13
CA VAL A 313 -2.31 7.95 8.94
C VAL A 313 -3.80 8.07 8.62
N ARG A 314 -4.55 8.80 9.45
CA ARG A 314 -5.99 9.03 9.25
C ARG A 314 -6.25 10.53 9.32
N VAL A 315 -6.48 11.19 8.19
CA VAL A 315 -6.61 12.66 8.11
C VAL A 315 -8.04 13.06 7.74
N GLY A 316 -8.69 13.82 8.62
CA GLY A 316 -10.08 14.26 8.47
C GLY A 316 -11.11 13.17 8.74
N GLY A 317 -12.40 13.53 8.67
CA GLY A 317 -13.51 12.57 8.66
C GLY A 317 -13.82 11.86 9.98
N PHE A 318 -13.32 12.32 11.13
CA PHE A 318 -13.70 11.79 12.44
C PHE A 318 -13.69 12.87 13.52
N ALA A 319 -14.27 12.56 14.69
CA ALA A 319 -14.36 13.49 15.80
C ALA A 319 -12.99 14.09 16.20
N GLY A 320 -12.95 15.40 16.42
CA GLY A 320 -11.75 16.13 16.82
C GLY A 320 -10.90 16.67 15.66
N THR A 321 -11.05 16.14 14.45
CA THR A 321 -10.29 16.60 13.27
C THR A 321 -10.66 18.02 12.83
N GLN A 322 -11.94 18.41 12.98
CA GLN A 322 -12.51 19.63 12.37
C GLN A 322 -12.56 19.58 10.82
N GLN A 323 -12.53 18.39 10.23
CA GLN A 323 -12.84 18.14 8.80
C GLN A 323 -13.91 17.07 8.65
N GLN A 324 -15.01 17.27 9.34
CA GLN A 324 -16.20 16.43 9.25
C GLN A 324 -17.19 17.04 8.25
N LEU A 325 -18.35 16.41 8.07
CA LEU A 325 -19.35 16.83 7.09
C LEU A 325 -19.78 18.29 7.24
N ALA A 326 -19.86 18.77 8.49
CA ALA A 326 -20.26 20.15 8.78
C ALA A 326 -19.26 21.19 8.23
N GLN A 327 -17.97 20.86 8.19
CA GLN A 327 -16.92 21.75 7.73
C GLN A 327 -16.57 21.52 6.25
N CYS A 328 -16.55 20.26 5.82
CA CYS A 328 -16.00 19.86 4.52
C CYS A 328 -17.01 19.05 3.68
N PRO A 329 -18.21 19.59 3.38
CA PRO A 329 -19.20 18.88 2.56
C PRO A 329 -18.70 18.67 1.12
N THR A 330 -19.36 17.78 0.38
CA THR A 330 -19.14 17.68 -1.07
C THR A 330 -19.74 18.88 -1.81
N THR A 331 -19.09 19.34 -2.87
CA THR A 331 -19.57 20.47 -3.69
C THR A 331 -19.62 20.13 -5.18
N PRO A 332 -20.29 19.03 -5.61
CA PRO A 332 -20.22 18.56 -7.00
C PRO A 332 -20.83 19.53 -8.03
N ASN A 333 -21.66 20.46 -7.58
CA ASN A 333 -22.34 21.45 -8.43
C ASN A 333 -21.58 22.79 -8.53
N ALA A 334 -20.49 22.97 -7.79
CA ALA A 334 -19.64 24.14 -7.83
C ALA A 334 -18.32 23.83 -8.53
N THR A 335 -17.82 24.76 -9.34
CA THR A 335 -16.46 24.67 -9.89
C THR A 335 -15.46 25.11 -8.81
N VAL A 336 -14.60 24.19 -8.39
CA VAL A 336 -13.53 24.48 -7.43
C VAL A 336 -12.29 24.92 -8.20
N THR A 337 -11.79 26.12 -7.90
CA THR A 337 -10.56 26.70 -8.47
C THR A 337 -9.54 26.94 -7.36
N ALA A 338 -8.34 27.43 -7.71
CA ALA A 338 -7.34 27.79 -6.71
C ALA A 338 -7.82 28.91 -5.77
N GLU A 339 -8.74 29.77 -6.25
CA GLU A 339 -9.31 30.88 -5.50
C GLU A 339 -10.53 30.48 -4.67
N THR A 340 -11.26 29.44 -5.07
CA THR A 340 -12.52 29.03 -4.41
C THR A 340 -12.40 27.78 -3.54
N VAL A 341 -11.25 27.10 -3.54
CA VAL A 341 -10.98 25.96 -2.66
C VAL A 341 -11.08 26.36 -1.20
N ASP A 342 -11.78 25.57 -0.39
CA ASP A 342 -11.88 25.84 1.05
C ASP A 342 -10.56 25.49 1.75
N GLY A 343 -9.84 26.52 2.16
CA GLY A 343 -8.59 26.40 2.90
C GLY A 343 -8.73 25.59 4.19
N ASN A 344 -9.90 25.56 4.84
CA ASN A 344 -10.11 24.79 6.08
C ASN A 344 -10.05 23.28 5.87
N CYS A 345 -10.37 22.84 4.65
CA CYS A 345 -10.36 21.43 4.26
C CYS A 345 -9.00 20.97 3.71
N VAL A 346 -8.00 21.85 3.65
CA VAL A 346 -6.61 21.47 3.30
C VAL A 346 -5.90 20.96 4.56
N ALA A 347 -5.92 19.64 4.74
CA ALA A 347 -5.68 18.99 6.02
C ALA A 347 -4.27 18.39 6.17
N ALA A 348 -3.54 18.16 5.08
CA ALA A 348 -2.14 17.72 5.15
C ALA A 348 -1.35 18.06 3.88
N TRP A 349 -0.05 18.25 4.01
CA TRP A 349 0.86 18.39 2.87
C TRP A 349 1.24 17.03 2.27
N MET A 350 1.50 16.06 3.14
CA MET A 350 1.70 14.64 2.78
C MET A 350 1.44 13.72 3.98
N SER A 351 1.08 12.47 3.70
CA SER A 351 0.93 11.44 4.74
C SER A 351 2.27 10.90 5.22
N MET A 352 3.18 10.48 4.32
CA MET A 352 4.42 9.84 4.75
C MET A 352 5.60 10.02 3.78
N HIS A 353 6.79 10.27 4.35
CA HIS A 353 8.05 10.39 3.60
C HIS A 353 9.13 9.47 4.18
N LEU A 354 9.52 8.43 3.45
CA LEU A 354 10.78 7.73 3.68
C LEU A 354 11.89 8.48 2.98
N THR A 355 12.72 9.20 3.73
CA THR A 355 13.72 10.11 3.16
C THR A 355 14.92 9.35 2.60
N ARG A 356 15.79 10.05 1.86
CA ARG A 356 17.02 9.47 1.28
C ARG A 356 17.92 8.77 2.29
N ALA A 357 17.95 9.28 3.51
CA ALA A 357 18.78 8.74 4.59
C ALA A 357 18.17 7.49 5.23
N SER A 358 16.87 7.25 5.07
CA SER A 358 16.22 6.06 5.61
C SER A 358 16.62 4.80 4.86
N SER A 359 16.59 3.65 5.53
CA SER A 359 16.69 2.33 4.89
C SER A 359 16.35 1.20 5.83
N ASN A 360 16.05 0.03 5.25
CA ASN A 360 15.72 -1.19 5.98
C ASN A 360 14.47 -1.00 6.85
N VAL A 361 13.36 -0.71 6.18
CA VAL A 361 12.08 -0.30 6.79
C VAL A 361 10.99 -1.32 6.47
N TRP A 362 10.34 -1.85 7.52
CA TRP A 362 9.20 -2.74 7.43
C TRP A 362 7.91 -1.99 7.77
N MET A 363 6.91 -2.10 6.91
CA MET A 363 5.56 -1.60 7.18
C MET A 363 4.57 -2.73 6.94
N GLU A 364 3.75 -3.03 7.95
CA GLU A 364 2.68 -4.03 7.87
C GLU A 364 1.36 -3.43 8.35
N ASN A 365 0.29 -3.67 7.58
CA ASN A 365 -1.05 -3.15 7.88
C ASN A 365 -1.06 -1.64 8.18
N CYS A 366 -0.30 -0.86 7.40
CA CYS A 366 -0.26 0.58 7.51
C CYS A 366 -1.19 1.21 6.48
N TRP A 367 -2.17 1.99 6.95
CA TRP A 367 -3.16 2.65 6.09
C TRP A 367 -2.97 4.16 6.13
N LEU A 368 -2.72 4.76 4.97
CA LEU A 368 -2.59 6.20 4.76
C LEU A 368 -3.87 6.71 4.10
N TRP A 369 -4.81 7.16 4.91
CA TRP A 369 -6.16 7.52 4.47
C TRP A 369 -6.46 8.99 4.68
N ILE A 370 -6.91 9.62 3.61
CA ILE A 370 -7.49 10.96 3.64
C ILE A 370 -8.99 10.80 3.51
N ALA A 371 -9.75 11.42 4.41
CA ALA A 371 -11.16 11.12 4.52
C ALA A 371 -11.95 11.39 3.25
N ASP A 372 -12.58 10.33 2.74
CA ASP A 372 -13.57 10.41 1.65
C ASP A 372 -15.01 10.52 2.19
N HIS A 373 -15.22 10.18 3.47
CA HIS A 373 -16.50 10.29 4.18
C HIS A 373 -16.31 10.58 5.68
N ASP A 374 -17.38 11.06 6.31
CA ASP A 374 -17.44 11.31 7.75
C ASP A 374 -17.79 10.02 8.50
N LEU A 375 -16.88 9.55 9.35
CA LEU A 375 -17.04 8.35 10.18
C LEU A 375 -18.03 8.56 11.33
N GLU A 376 -18.35 9.81 11.66
CA GLU A 376 -19.33 10.13 12.71
C GLU A 376 -20.75 10.35 12.15
N ASP A 377 -20.89 10.50 10.83
CA ASP A 377 -22.21 10.58 10.19
C ASP A 377 -22.79 9.15 10.01
N PRO A 378 -24.00 8.86 10.51
CA PRO A 378 -24.57 7.52 10.46
C PRO A 378 -24.86 7.03 9.04
N ASP A 379 -24.96 7.93 8.06
CA ASP A 379 -25.13 7.58 6.65
C ASP A 379 -23.77 7.49 5.91
N TYR A 380 -22.64 7.68 6.61
CA TYR A 380 -21.30 7.77 6.05
C TYR A 380 -21.24 8.74 4.86
N LYS A 381 -21.85 9.92 5.01
CA LYS A 381 -21.85 10.94 3.95
C LYS A 381 -20.43 11.34 3.58
N GLN A 382 -20.23 11.51 2.28
CA GLN A 382 -18.95 11.91 1.70
C GLN A 382 -18.53 13.31 2.16
N VAL A 383 -17.21 13.50 2.29
CA VAL A 383 -16.58 14.79 2.61
C VAL A 383 -15.51 15.12 1.58
N THR A 384 -15.14 16.39 1.47
CA THR A 384 -14.04 16.85 0.62
C THR A 384 -12.86 17.29 1.49
N VAL A 385 -11.88 16.41 1.68
CA VAL A 385 -10.64 16.72 2.41
C VAL A 385 -9.45 16.67 1.45
N TYR A 386 -8.60 17.69 1.50
CA TYR A 386 -7.43 17.79 0.62
C TYR A 386 -6.14 17.46 1.37
N ALA A 387 -5.43 16.46 0.89
CA ALA A 387 -4.02 16.24 1.22
C ALA A 387 -3.19 16.02 -0.05
N GLY A 388 -1.94 16.50 -0.05
CA GLY A 388 -1.14 16.57 -1.26
C GLY A 388 -0.67 15.21 -1.77
N ARG A 389 0.04 14.47 -0.91
CA ARG A 389 0.84 13.29 -1.29
C ARG A 389 0.62 12.14 -0.31
N GLY A 390 0.58 10.92 -0.82
CA GLY A 390 0.53 9.72 0.02
C GLY A 390 1.89 9.34 0.59
N LEU A 391 2.44 8.23 0.10
CA LEU A 391 3.77 7.73 0.47
C LEU A 391 4.82 8.10 -0.58
N LEU A 392 5.83 8.85 -0.17
CA LEU A 392 7.06 9.08 -0.95
C LEU A 392 8.21 8.24 -0.39
N VAL A 393 8.82 7.41 -1.23
CA VAL A 393 10.02 6.62 -0.89
C VAL A 393 11.20 7.09 -1.72
N GLU A 394 12.18 7.70 -1.04
CA GLU A 394 13.46 8.14 -1.62
C GLU A 394 14.67 7.44 -1.01
N SER A 395 14.46 6.44 -0.15
CA SER A 395 15.52 5.64 0.51
C SER A 395 16.59 5.22 -0.49
N SER A 396 17.80 5.79 -0.37
CA SER A 396 18.86 5.54 -1.36
C SER A 396 19.48 4.14 -1.21
N ASN A 397 19.46 3.60 0.02
CA ASN A 397 19.94 2.27 0.33
C ASN A 397 18.85 1.19 0.22
N GLY A 398 17.57 1.59 0.11
CA GLY A 398 16.48 0.67 -0.16
C GLY A 398 16.14 -0.24 1.02
N ARG A 399 15.76 -1.48 0.67
CA ARG A 399 15.26 -2.51 1.60
C ARG A 399 14.01 -2.01 2.30
N VAL A 400 12.96 -1.84 1.51
CA VAL A 400 11.67 -1.34 1.98
C VAL A 400 10.61 -2.39 1.70
N TRP A 401 9.84 -2.74 2.73
CA TRP A 401 8.73 -3.68 2.60
C TRP A 401 7.42 -2.97 2.95
N LEU A 402 6.51 -2.94 1.98
CA LEU A 402 5.17 -2.39 2.10
C LEU A 402 4.17 -3.56 2.07
N SER A 403 3.98 -4.19 3.23
CA SER A 403 3.12 -5.36 3.39
C SER A 403 1.71 -4.93 3.80
N ALA A 404 0.71 -5.33 3.03
CA ALA A 404 -0.69 -4.98 3.23
C ALA A 404 -0.93 -3.46 3.40
N SER A 405 -0.26 -2.62 2.62
CA SER A 405 -0.38 -1.16 2.76
C SER A 405 -1.47 -0.54 1.87
N GLY A 406 -2.19 0.44 2.41
CA GLY A 406 -3.17 1.26 1.68
C GLY A 406 -2.75 2.72 1.66
N SER A 407 -2.88 3.40 0.52
CA SER A 407 -2.71 4.86 0.43
C SER A 407 -3.77 5.44 -0.47
N GLU A 408 -4.64 6.29 0.06
CA GLU A 408 -5.88 6.65 -0.62
C GLU A 408 -6.20 8.15 -0.53
N HIS A 409 -6.81 8.65 -1.61
CA HIS A 409 -7.45 9.95 -1.70
C HIS A 409 -6.50 11.16 -1.59
N HIS A 410 -5.21 10.97 -1.88
CA HIS A 410 -4.25 12.07 -1.99
C HIS A 410 -4.37 12.74 -3.36
N THR A 411 -4.14 14.05 -3.40
CA THR A 411 -4.39 14.91 -4.57
C THR A 411 -3.42 14.62 -5.72
N LEU A 412 -2.14 14.40 -5.45
CA LEU A 412 -1.08 14.27 -6.47
C LEU A 412 -0.77 12.81 -6.80
N TYR A 413 -0.52 11.99 -5.78
CA TYR A 413 -0.22 10.58 -5.93
C TYR A 413 -0.45 9.83 -4.62
N GLN A 414 -0.73 8.53 -4.75
CA GLN A 414 -0.88 7.63 -3.62
C GLN A 414 0.46 7.00 -3.22
N TYR A 415 1.19 6.43 -4.17
CA TYR A 415 2.55 5.93 -3.97
C TYR A 415 3.52 6.54 -4.98
N GLN A 416 4.70 6.94 -4.52
CA GLN A 416 5.80 7.37 -5.37
C GLN A 416 7.13 6.80 -4.88
N LEU A 417 7.77 6.00 -5.73
CA LEU A 417 9.13 5.51 -5.56
C LEU A 417 10.05 6.35 -6.45
N PHE A 418 11.00 7.05 -5.86
CA PHE A 418 11.89 7.95 -6.58
C PHE A 418 13.34 7.67 -6.21
N LYS A 419 14.14 7.22 -7.20
CA LYS A 419 15.56 6.89 -7.02
C LYS A 419 15.86 5.99 -5.81
N THR A 420 14.93 5.09 -5.52
CA THR A 420 15.07 4.06 -4.48
C THR A 420 15.44 2.72 -5.12
N ARG A 421 15.68 1.72 -4.29
CA ARG A 421 16.01 0.37 -4.72
C ARG A 421 15.48 -0.69 -3.75
N ASP A 422 15.38 -1.93 -4.22
CA ASP A 422 15.10 -3.10 -3.38
C ASP A 422 13.82 -2.86 -2.56
N VAL A 423 12.67 -2.84 -3.25
CA VAL A 423 11.35 -2.54 -2.67
C VAL A 423 10.40 -3.71 -2.89
N TYR A 424 9.85 -4.25 -1.79
CA TYR A 424 8.76 -5.21 -1.78
C TYR A 424 7.42 -4.49 -1.53
N MET A 425 6.40 -4.85 -2.29
CA MET A 425 5.03 -4.36 -2.12
C MET A 425 4.07 -5.56 -2.16
N GLY A 426 3.21 -5.78 -1.17
CA GLY A 426 2.35 -6.98 -1.20
C GLY A 426 1.23 -7.05 -0.16
N GLN A 427 -0.06 -7.07 -0.53
CA GLN A 427 -0.60 -6.34 -1.66
C GLN A 427 -0.70 -4.86 -1.28
N VAL A 428 -0.46 -3.98 -2.25
CA VAL A 428 -0.69 -2.54 -2.09
C VAL A 428 -2.01 -2.11 -2.72
N GLN A 429 -2.65 -1.11 -2.13
CA GLN A 429 -3.94 -0.61 -2.61
C GLN A 429 -3.99 0.92 -2.62
N SER A 430 -4.64 1.50 -3.62
CA SER A 430 -4.86 2.94 -3.70
C SER A 430 -6.17 3.37 -4.39
N GLU A 431 -6.77 4.47 -3.91
CA GLU A 431 -7.92 5.13 -4.54
C GLU A 431 -7.64 6.60 -4.88
N THR A 432 -8.12 7.05 -6.04
CA THR A 432 -8.13 8.48 -6.42
C THR A 432 -9.19 9.24 -5.59
N PRO A 433 -8.93 10.47 -5.10
CA PRO A 433 -9.93 11.22 -4.34
C PRO A 433 -11.18 11.52 -5.15
N TYR A 434 -12.35 11.36 -4.52
CA TYR A 434 -13.63 11.32 -5.24
C TYR A 434 -14.04 12.64 -5.88
N TYR A 435 -13.54 13.76 -5.36
CA TYR A 435 -13.79 15.09 -5.91
C TYR A 435 -13.13 15.27 -7.28
N GLN A 436 -12.01 14.60 -7.56
CA GLN A 436 -11.30 14.80 -8.83
C GLN A 436 -12.17 14.35 -10.02
N PRO A 437 -12.19 15.11 -11.13
CA PRO A 437 -11.30 16.22 -11.49
C PRO A 437 -11.77 17.62 -11.06
N ASN A 438 -12.63 17.75 -10.04
CA ASN A 438 -13.11 19.04 -9.52
C ASN A 438 -12.72 19.24 -8.04
N PRO A 439 -11.61 19.91 -7.73
CA PRO A 439 -10.65 20.45 -8.70
C PRO A 439 -9.72 19.36 -9.26
N PRO A 440 -8.95 19.65 -10.33
CA PRO A 440 -7.94 18.74 -10.85
C PRO A 440 -6.78 18.58 -9.86
N ALA A 441 -5.92 17.58 -10.08
CA ALA A 441 -4.78 17.26 -9.22
C ALA A 441 -3.76 18.41 -9.02
N THR A 442 -3.81 19.47 -9.84
CA THR A 442 -2.95 20.65 -9.68
C THR A 442 -3.42 21.63 -8.59
N ILE A 443 -4.56 21.36 -7.94
CA ILE A 443 -5.18 22.21 -6.91
C ILE A 443 -5.57 21.33 -5.72
N PRO A 444 -5.38 21.77 -4.46
CA PRO A 444 -4.84 23.08 -4.05
C PRO A 444 -3.31 23.11 -3.93
N PHE A 445 -2.63 21.99 -4.17
CA PHE A 445 -1.20 21.88 -3.89
C PHE A 445 -0.37 22.34 -5.09
N PRO A 446 0.48 23.38 -4.94
CA PRO A 446 1.43 23.75 -5.97
C PRO A 446 2.45 22.62 -6.16
N ARG A 447 2.93 22.46 -7.40
CA ARG A 447 4.00 21.52 -7.73
C ARG A 447 5.30 21.94 -7.01
N VAL A 448 5.91 21.01 -6.30
CA VAL A 448 7.19 21.18 -5.62
C VAL A 448 8.22 20.25 -6.25
N GLN A 449 9.08 20.82 -7.09
CA GLN A 449 10.09 20.07 -7.83
C GLN A 449 11.06 19.30 -6.92
N GLY A 450 11.40 19.87 -5.75
CA GLY A 450 12.29 19.25 -4.77
C GLY A 450 11.76 17.96 -4.13
N TYR A 451 10.45 17.69 -4.25
CA TYR A 451 9.80 16.45 -3.81
C TYR A 451 9.28 15.62 -5.00
N HIS A 452 9.76 15.94 -6.20
CA HIS A 452 9.54 15.16 -7.42
C HIS A 452 8.06 15.00 -7.77
N ASP A 453 7.26 16.03 -7.48
CA ASP A 453 5.84 16.02 -7.79
C ASP A 453 5.54 15.81 -9.27
N PRO A 454 4.41 15.14 -9.58
CA PRO A 454 3.94 15.01 -10.95
C PRO A 454 3.83 16.36 -11.64
N ASP A 455 4.30 16.43 -12.88
CA ASP A 455 4.11 17.58 -13.74
C ASP A 455 2.89 17.33 -14.62
N PHE A 456 1.70 17.56 -14.08
CA PHE A 456 0.45 17.31 -14.80
C PHE A 456 0.31 18.19 -16.05
N GLU A 457 0.93 19.36 -16.10
CA GLU A 457 0.92 20.19 -17.30
C GLU A 457 1.69 19.52 -18.45
N ALA A 458 2.88 19.01 -18.16
CA ALA A 458 3.67 18.24 -19.12
C ALA A 458 3.00 16.89 -19.45
N ASP A 459 2.63 16.13 -18.43
CA ASP A 459 2.07 14.78 -18.56
C ASP A 459 0.73 14.77 -19.30
N CYS A 460 -0.06 15.86 -19.23
CA CYS A 460 -1.36 15.98 -19.88
C CYS A 460 -1.37 16.84 -21.15
N ARG A 461 -0.21 17.34 -21.58
CA ARG A 461 -0.09 18.12 -22.81
C ARG A 461 -0.60 17.32 -24.01
N GLY A 462 -1.57 17.87 -24.73
CA GLY A 462 -2.22 17.21 -25.88
C GLY A 462 -3.19 16.06 -25.52
N ARG A 463 -3.35 15.73 -24.23
CA ARG A 463 -4.22 14.66 -23.72
C ARG A 463 -5.48 15.14 -23.02
N GLN A 464 -5.75 16.44 -23.04
CA GLN A 464 -6.97 16.99 -22.45
C GLN A 464 -8.23 16.40 -23.08
N ALA A 465 -9.31 16.31 -22.31
CA ALA A 465 -10.59 15.80 -22.77
C ALA A 465 -11.13 16.69 -23.91
N LYS A 466 -11.01 16.23 -25.16
CA LYS A 466 -11.49 16.95 -26.35
C LYS A 466 -12.96 16.68 -26.68
N VAL A 467 -13.58 15.74 -25.98
CA VAL A 467 -15.00 15.34 -26.17
C VAL A 467 -15.68 15.10 -24.82
N PRO A 468 -16.99 15.37 -24.69
CA PRO A 468 -17.76 15.04 -23.50
C PRO A 468 -17.64 13.54 -23.16
N GLY A 469 -17.35 13.24 -21.89
CA GLY A 469 -17.20 11.86 -21.41
C GLY A 469 -15.84 11.22 -21.67
N ALA A 470 -14.85 11.94 -22.23
CA ALA A 470 -13.47 11.49 -22.19
C ALA A 470 -12.93 11.51 -20.75
N PRO A 471 -12.14 10.51 -20.34
CA PRO A 471 -11.56 10.48 -19.00
C PRO A 471 -10.68 11.73 -18.76
N PRO A 472 -10.72 12.33 -17.57
CA PRO A 472 -9.83 13.42 -17.18
C PRO A 472 -8.38 12.94 -17.02
N CYS A 473 -7.44 13.83 -17.35
CA CYS A 473 -6.01 13.52 -17.33
C CYS A 473 -5.31 13.90 -16.01
N ALA A 474 -5.55 15.11 -15.51
CA ALA A 474 -4.90 15.64 -14.30
C ALA A 474 -5.60 15.10 -13.04
N MET A 475 -5.39 13.81 -12.79
CA MET A 475 -5.92 13.02 -11.68
C MET A 475 -4.75 12.36 -10.94
N ALA A 476 -4.91 12.10 -9.65
CA ALA A 476 -3.86 11.55 -8.81
C ALA A 476 -3.33 10.21 -9.36
N TRP A 477 -2.01 10.03 -9.37
CA TRP A 477 -1.41 8.74 -9.72
C TRP A 477 -1.62 7.70 -8.62
N GLY A 478 -1.92 6.46 -8.98
CA GLY A 478 -1.97 5.35 -8.02
C GLY A 478 -0.56 4.94 -7.60
N LEU A 479 0.30 4.66 -8.58
CA LEU A 479 1.69 4.28 -8.35
C LEU A 479 2.61 4.95 -9.37
N ARG A 480 3.68 5.57 -8.89
CA ARG A 480 4.77 6.10 -9.72
C ARG A 480 6.09 5.45 -9.33
N ILE A 481 6.83 4.93 -10.31
CA ILE A 481 8.16 4.34 -10.13
C ILE A 481 9.12 5.08 -11.06
N ILE A 482 10.06 5.82 -10.47
CA ILE A 482 10.87 6.80 -11.18
C ILE A 482 12.35 6.62 -10.83
N GLY A 483 13.19 6.37 -11.84
CA GLY A 483 14.62 6.08 -11.69
C GLY A 483 14.95 5.07 -10.59
N SER A 484 14.08 4.09 -10.35
CA SER A 484 14.18 3.15 -9.23
C SER A 484 14.49 1.75 -9.75
N ARG A 485 15.13 0.90 -8.93
CA ARG A 485 15.52 -0.45 -9.35
C ARG A 485 15.12 -1.56 -8.39
N ASN A 486 14.99 -2.79 -8.87
CA ASN A 486 14.67 -3.96 -8.04
C ASN A 486 13.37 -3.73 -7.24
N VAL A 487 12.29 -3.40 -7.95
CA VAL A 487 10.97 -3.14 -7.35
C VAL A 487 10.06 -4.30 -7.72
N VAL A 488 9.54 -5.00 -6.71
CA VAL A 488 8.59 -6.10 -6.90
C VAL A 488 7.30 -5.86 -6.12
N ALA A 489 6.18 -5.90 -6.83
CA ALA A 489 4.85 -5.84 -6.26
C ALA A 489 4.12 -7.17 -6.45
N PHE A 490 3.85 -7.88 -5.35
CA PHE A 490 3.00 -9.06 -5.29
C PHE A 490 1.57 -8.64 -5.01
N GLY A 491 0.82 -8.37 -6.09
CA GLY A 491 -0.51 -7.81 -6.02
C GLY A 491 -0.50 -6.29 -5.86
N ALA A 492 -1.21 -5.60 -6.75
CA ALA A 492 -1.42 -4.17 -6.66
C ALA A 492 -2.83 -3.81 -7.13
N GLY A 493 -3.57 -3.03 -6.32
CA GLY A 493 -4.91 -2.55 -6.65
C GLY A 493 -4.95 -1.03 -6.74
N HIS A 494 -5.17 -0.47 -7.93
CA HIS A 494 -5.23 0.99 -8.11
C HIS A 494 -6.54 1.42 -8.76
N TYR A 495 -7.38 2.14 -8.02
CA TYR A 495 -8.78 2.35 -8.35
C TYR A 495 -9.14 3.82 -8.55
N SER A 496 -9.95 4.07 -9.57
CA SER A 496 -10.57 5.36 -9.83
C SER A 496 -12.07 5.14 -10.00
N PHE A 497 -12.84 5.42 -8.95
CA PHE A 497 -14.28 5.12 -8.91
C PHE A 497 -15.16 6.29 -9.37
N PHE A 498 -14.64 7.51 -9.28
CA PHE A 498 -15.46 8.71 -9.38
C PHE A 498 -14.93 9.67 -10.43
N ASN A 499 -15.86 10.48 -10.93
CA ASN A 499 -15.58 11.74 -11.59
C ASN A 499 -16.48 12.78 -10.93
N ASN A 500 -15.91 13.64 -10.08
CA ASN A 500 -16.64 14.63 -9.29
C ASN A 500 -17.85 14.02 -8.56
N TYR A 501 -17.57 13.03 -7.69
CA TYR A 501 -18.55 12.27 -6.90
C TYR A 501 -19.57 11.41 -7.68
N LYS A 502 -19.47 11.32 -9.01
CA LYS A 502 -20.31 10.42 -9.83
C LYS A 502 -19.60 9.12 -10.18
N THR A 503 -20.29 7.99 -9.99
CA THR A 503 -19.76 6.63 -10.25
C THR A 503 -20.06 6.09 -11.64
N ASN A 504 -20.77 6.85 -12.49
CA ASN A 504 -21.16 6.40 -13.84
C ASN A 504 -19.95 5.99 -14.69
N CYS A 505 -18.77 6.57 -14.41
CA CYS A 505 -17.54 6.34 -15.17
C CYS A 505 -16.86 4.97 -14.86
N SER A 506 -17.15 4.36 -13.72
CA SER A 506 -16.56 3.09 -13.25
C SER A 506 -17.53 1.91 -13.36
N GLN A 507 -18.77 2.14 -13.80
CA GLN A 507 -19.74 1.06 -13.99
C GLN A 507 -19.23 0.04 -15.02
N ILE A 508 -19.61 -1.23 -14.85
CA ILE A 508 -19.31 -2.28 -15.82
C ILE A 508 -19.86 -1.86 -17.19
N GLY A 509 -19.02 -1.93 -18.22
CA GLY A 509 -19.37 -1.50 -19.57
C GLY A 509 -19.21 0.00 -19.86
N ALA A 510 -18.90 0.84 -18.86
CA ALA A 510 -18.63 2.27 -19.09
C ALA A 510 -17.36 2.54 -19.90
N GLY A 511 -16.46 1.55 -20.00
CA GLY A 511 -15.20 1.65 -20.75
C GLY A 511 -14.08 2.38 -20.00
N ALA A 512 -14.09 2.31 -18.67
CA ALA A 512 -13.07 2.84 -17.77
C ALA A 512 -12.73 4.32 -18.02
N ARG A 513 -13.70 5.19 -17.71
CA ARG A 513 -13.67 6.62 -18.08
C ARG A 513 -13.52 7.57 -16.89
N CYS A 514 -13.21 7.08 -15.69
CA CYS A 514 -13.01 7.93 -14.52
C CYS A 514 -11.68 8.68 -14.58
N GLN A 515 -10.65 8.03 -15.12
CA GLN A 515 -9.30 8.58 -15.17
C GLN A 515 -8.53 8.05 -16.37
N GLN A 516 -7.60 8.83 -16.92
CA GLN A 516 -6.82 8.41 -18.08
C GLN A 516 -5.76 7.36 -17.77
N ARG A 517 -4.99 7.55 -16.70
CA ARG A 517 -3.79 6.76 -16.37
C ARG A 517 -3.63 6.63 -14.86
N ILE A 518 -3.07 5.52 -14.38
CA ILE A 518 -2.98 5.24 -12.93
C ILE A 518 -1.61 4.70 -12.46
N VAL A 519 -0.89 3.91 -13.28
CA VAL A 519 0.49 3.51 -13.00
C VAL A 519 1.45 4.17 -13.97
N ASP A 520 2.52 4.77 -13.44
CA ASP A 520 3.57 5.49 -14.17
C ASP A 520 4.93 4.84 -13.86
N VAL A 521 5.61 4.35 -14.89
CA VAL A 521 6.96 3.78 -14.79
C VAL A 521 7.86 4.54 -15.76
N ARG A 522 8.89 5.22 -15.28
CA ARG A 522 9.75 6.03 -16.14
C ARG A 522 11.14 6.23 -15.60
N ASP A 523 12.07 6.58 -16.47
CA ASP A 523 13.39 7.03 -16.03
C ASP A 523 13.31 8.34 -15.24
N ALA A 524 14.33 8.61 -14.43
CA ALA A 524 14.44 9.90 -13.76
C ALA A 524 14.67 11.03 -14.78
N PRO A 525 14.10 12.23 -14.55
CA PRO A 525 14.17 13.35 -15.49
C PRO A 525 15.57 13.93 -15.69
N ASP A 526 16.58 13.46 -14.95
CA ASP A 526 17.97 13.89 -15.12
C ASP A 526 18.73 13.08 -16.19
N ASN A 527 18.05 12.17 -16.90
CA ASN A 527 18.60 11.29 -17.94
C ASN A 527 19.78 10.42 -17.48
N CYS A 528 20.03 10.32 -16.17
CA CYS A 528 21.18 9.60 -15.61
C CYS A 528 20.78 8.43 -14.71
N THR A 529 19.50 8.33 -14.33
CA THR A 529 19.00 7.24 -13.48
C THR A 529 17.86 6.51 -14.16
N ALA A 530 18.18 5.35 -14.75
CA ALA A 530 17.19 4.49 -15.37
C ALA A 530 16.29 3.82 -14.32
N THR A 531 15.05 3.55 -14.69
CA THR A 531 14.22 2.57 -13.98
C THR A 531 14.52 1.19 -14.52
N ASP A 532 14.81 0.24 -13.64
CA ASP A 532 15.31 -1.08 -14.03
C ASP A 532 14.76 -2.18 -13.12
N ASP A 533 14.54 -3.37 -13.67
CA ASP A 533 14.00 -4.54 -12.96
C ASP A 533 12.79 -4.23 -12.07
N VAL A 534 11.72 -3.75 -12.71
CA VAL A 534 10.41 -3.56 -12.06
C VAL A 534 9.49 -4.70 -12.45
N ARG A 535 8.86 -5.32 -11.45
CA ARG A 535 7.83 -6.36 -11.62
C ARG A 535 6.59 -5.98 -10.83
N VAL A 536 5.44 -5.98 -11.52
CA VAL A 536 4.14 -5.84 -10.87
C VAL A 536 3.31 -7.07 -11.21
N HIS A 537 3.19 -7.96 -10.24
CA HIS A 537 2.36 -9.15 -10.31
C HIS A 537 0.92 -8.80 -9.92
N ASN A 538 -0.03 -9.38 -10.64
CA ASN A 538 -1.46 -9.24 -10.38
C ASN A 538 -1.90 -7.78 -10.17
N LEU A 539 -1.60 -6.92 -11.15
CA LEU A 539 -2.04 -5.52 -11.18
C LEU A 539 -3.52 -5.44 -11.56
N GLN A 540 -4.32 -4.92 -10.65
CA GLN A 540 -5.77 -4.74 -10.79
C GLN A 540 -6.12 -3.25 -10.79
N ILE A 541 -6.94 -2.82 -11.74
CA ILE A 541 -7.42 -1.43 -11.82
C ILE A 541 -8.92 -1.33 -11.99
N VAL A 542 -9.48 -0.19 -11.57
CA VAL A 542 -10.88 0.19 -11.78
C VAL A 542 -10.95 1.58 -12.43
N GLY A 543 -11.87 1.74 -13.38
CA GLY A 543 -12.26 3.04 -13.94
C GLY A 543 -11.19 3.83 -14.69
N THR A 544 -10.00 3.25 -14.89
CA THR A 544 -8.88 3.90 -15.58
C THR A 544 -8.66 3.34 -16.99
N ARG A 545 -8.49 4.21 -17.99
CA ARG A 545 -8.31 3.80 -19.39
C ARG A 545 -6.99 3.08 -19.66
N ALA A 546 -5.87 3.67 -19.26
CA ALA A 546 -4.53 3.09 -19.36
C ALA A 546 -4.08 2.59 -17.98
N MET A 547 -3.79 1.30 -17.89
CA MET A 547 -3.35 0.65 -16.67
C MET A 547 -1.91 1.05 -16.34
N VAL A 548 -1.04 1.04 -17.36
CA VAL A 548 0.39 1.36 -17.23
C VAL A 548 0.82 2.34 -18.33
N THR A 549 1.51 3.39 -17.91
CA THR A 549 2.21 4.34 -18.78
C THR A 549 3.71 4.20 -18.54
N ARG A 550 4.48 3.96 -19.61
CA ARG A 550 5.94 3.83 -19.61
C ARG A 550 6.56 5.01 -20.34
N ASP A 551 7.42 5.78 -19.67
CA ASP A 551 8.14 6.92 -20.26
C ASP A 551 7.19 7.87 -21.04
N GLY A 552 6.04 8.14 -20.43
CA GLY A 552 4.98 8.95 -21.02
C GLY A 552 4.12 8.25 -22.08
N THR A 553 4.41 7.03 -22.49
CA THR A 553 3.63 6.25 -23.48
C THR A 553 2.71 5.25 -22.80
N ASP A 554 1.43 5.23 -23.15
CA ASP A 554 0.48 4.27 -22.57
C ASP A 554 0.71 2.89 -23.22
N VAL A 555 1.02 1.87 -22.41
CA VAL A 555 1.46 0.54 -22.90
C VAL A 555 0.49 -0.59 -22.57
N ALA A 556 -0.33 -0.45 -21.54
CA ALA A 556 -1.36 -1.43 -21.18
C ALA A 556 -2.71 -0.75 -20.95
N PHE A 557 -3.78 -1.29 -21.51
CA PHE A 557 -5.10 -0.67 -21.50
C PHE A 557 -6.17 -1.56 -20.87
N TYR A 558 -7.16 -0.93 -20.23
CA TYR A 558 -8.33 -1.60 -19.64
C TYR A 558 -9.03 -2.55 -20.64
N LYS A 559 -9.25 -2.07 -21.87
CA LYS A 559 -9.99 -2.81 -22.91
C LYS A 559 -9.39 -4.17 -23.26
N ASP A 560 -8.09 -4.34 -23.02
CA ASP A 560 -7.35 -5.54 -23.37
C ASP A 560 -7.27 -6.51 -22.18
N ASN A 561 -7.70 -6.11 -20.97
CA ASN A 561 -7.41 -6.80 -19.72
C ASN A 561 -8.63 -6.96 -18.80
N ILE A 562 -9.85 -7.04 -19.36
CA ILE A 562 -11.09 -7.06 -18.56
C ILE A 562 -11.16 -8.33 -17.70
N ALA A 563 -11.32 -8.16 -16.37
CA ALA A 563 -11.43 -9.24 -15.39
C ALA A 563 -12.83 -9.32 -14.72
N GLY A 564 -13.78 -8.49 -15.15
CA GLY A 564 -15.13 -8.40 -14.60
C GLY A 564 -15.42 -6.96 -14.18
N PHE A 565 -15.45 -6.68 -12.88
CA PHE A 565 -15.52 -5.31 -12.39
C PHE A 565 -14.19 -4.56 -12.57
N THR A 566 -13.06 -5.27 -12.44
CA THR A 566 -11.71 -4.73 -12.67
C THR A 566 -11.18 -5.06 -14.06
N ALA A 567 -10.02 -4.49 -14.37
CA ALA A 567 -9.10 -5.05 -15.36
C ALA A 567 -7.79 -5.49 -14.68
N GLY A 568 -7.26 -6.64 -15.10
CA GLY A 568 -6.15 -7.32 -14.43
C GLY A 568 -5.01 -7.70 -15.38
N ILE A 569 -3.77 -7.49 -14.94
CA ILE A 569 -2.54 -7.97 -15.59
C ILE A 569 -1.86 -8.96 -14.63
N ALA A 570 -1.53 -10.16 -15.11
CA ALA A 570 -0.85 -11.15 -14.28
C ALA A 570 0.59 -10.73 -13.96
N LEU A 571 1.31 -10.20 -14.95
CA LEU A 571 2.68 -9.72 -14.76
C LEU A 571 2.99 -8.56 -15.72
N TYR A 572 3.42 -7.43 -15.18
CA TYR A 572 4.09 -6.37 -15.93
C TYR A 572 5.58 -6.37 -15.58
N GLN A 573 6.42 -6.33 -16.60
CA GLN A 573 7.88 -6.24 -16.53
C GLN A 573 8.34 -5.01 -17.30
N HIS A 574 9.07 -4.13 -16.62
CA HIS A 574 9.77 -3.00 -17.24
C HIS A 574 11.18 -3.39 -17.67
#